data_AF-A0AAJ0IUG5-F1
#
_entry.id   AF-A0AAJ0IUG5-F1
#
_cell.length_a   1.000
_cell.length_b   1.000
_cell.length_c   1.000
_cell.angle_alpha   90.00
_cell.angle_beta   90.00
_cell.angle_gamma   90.00
#
_symmetry.space_group_name_H-M   'P 1'
#
loop_
_entity.id
_entity.type
_entity.pdbx_description
1 polymer ?
#
loop_
_entity_poly.entity_id
_entity_poly.type
_entity_poly.pdbx_seq_one_letter_code
_entity_poly.pdbx_strand_id
1 'polypeptide(L)' 'RWKIVPAPLHKVANHEKKMPPSFLRKDGFGITERARRYFAPLIKGEAPLAYGSDGLPKYVTLKNVAVAKKLPVWEG' A
#
# COMPACT_ATOMS: atom_id res chain seq x y z
N ARG A 1 -1.44 12.98 12.32
CA ARG A 1 -1.66 11.80 13.19
C ARG A 1 -2.67 10.90 12.48
N TRP A 2 -2.48 9.58 12.52
CA TRP A 2 -3.38 8.61 11.88
C TRP A 2 -3.98 7.67 12.92
N LYS A 3 -5.08 7.00 12.56
CA LYS A 3 -5.78 6.00 13.39
C LYS A 3 -6.33 4.89 12.51
N ILE A 4 -6.46 3.68 13.06
CA ILE A 4 -7.11 2.55 12.40
C ILE A 4 -8.62 2.69 12.60
N VAL A 5 -9.40 2.58 11.52
CA VAL A 5 -10.87 2.65 11.56
C VAL A 5 -11.49 1.66 10.57
N PRO A 6 -12.62 1.03 10.92
CA PRO A 6 -13.36 0.19 9.99
C PRO A 6 -14.17 1.03 8.98
N ALA A 7 -14.42 0.47 7.80
CA ALA A 7 -15.31 1.02 6.78
C ALA A 7 -16.22 -0.08 6.21
N PRO A 8 -17.53 0.16 6.02
CA PRO A 8 -18.43 -0.81 5.40
C PRO A 8 -18.02 -1.13 3.95
N LEU A 9 -18.09 -2.40 3.54
CA LEU A 9 -17.66 -2.86 2.20
C LEU A 9 -18.36 -2.09 1.08
N HIS A 10 -19.67 -1.87 1.18
CA HIS A 10 -20.44 -1.15 0.16
C HIS A 10 -20.02 0.32 -0.03
N LYS A 11 -19.29 0.92 0.93
CA LYS A 11 -18.74 2.28 0.82
C LYS A 11 -17.36 2.31 0.15
N VAL A 12 -16.74 1.15 -0.08
CA VAL A 12 -15.40 1.01 -0.65
C VAL A 12 -15.47 0.31 -2.00
N ALA A 13 -16.34 -0.68 -2.14
CA ALA A 13 -16.55 -1.41 -3.38
C ALA A 13 -16.84 -0.45 -4.55
N ASN A 14 -16.17 -0.66 -5.68
CA ASN A 14 -16.31 0.14 -6.91
C ASN A 14 -16.01 1.65 -6.78
N HIS A 15 -15.35 2.09 -5.70
CA HIS A 15 -14.93 3.47 -5.51
C HIS A 15 -13.40 3.61 -5.57
N GLU A 16 -12.93 4.67 -6.23
CA GLU A 16 -11.51 4.99 -6.36
C GLU A 16 -11.18 6.35 -5.74
N LYS A 17 -9.95 6.48 -5.23
CA LYS A 17 -9.41 7.76 -4.81
C LYS A 17 -8.70 8.45 -5.97
N LYS A 18 -9.43 9.27 -6.72
CA LYS A 18 -8.88 10.07 -7.83
C LYS A 18 -7.93 11.17 -7.32
N MET A 19 -6.93 11.48 -8.13
CA MET A 19 -6.02 12.61 -7.89
C MET A 19 -6.81 13.93 -7.99
N PRO A 20 -6.87 14.74 -6.92
CA PRO A 20 -7.60 16.01 -6.98
C PRO A 20 -6.92 16.98 -7.95
N PRO A 21 -7.66 17.70 -8.82
CA PRO A 21 -7.06 18.72 -9.69
C PRO A 21 -6.30 19.81 -8.92
N SER A 22 -6.76 20.13 -7.69
CA SER A 22 -6.09 21.05 -6.77
C SER A 22 -4.66 20.63 -6.34
N PHE A 23 -4.27 19.39 -6.62
CA PHE A 23 -2.93 18.89 -6.33
C PHE A 23 -1.95 19.16 -7.48
N LEU A 24 -2.44 19.52 -8.67
CA LEU A 24 -1.63 19.81 -9.85
C LEU A 24 -1.48 21.32 -10.04
N ARG A 25 -0.28 21.74 -10.43
CA ARG A 25 -0.02 23.12 -10.86
C ARG A 25 -0.76 23.41 -12.17
N LYS A 26 -1.00 24.70 -12.44
CA LYS A 26 -1.71 25.16 -13.65
C LYS A 26 -1.00 24.75 -14.95
N ASP A 27 0.33 24.60 -14.90
CA ASP A 27 1.14 24.12 -16.02
C ASP A 27 1.04 22.59 -16.26
N GLY A 28 0.47 21.84 -15.31
CA GLY A 28 0.33 20.39 -15.39
C GLY A 28 1.60 19.58 -15.08
N PHE A 29 2.75 20.22 -14.86
CA PHE A 29 4.04 19.54 -14.74
C PHE A 29 4.58 19.48 -13.30
N GLY A 30 3.77 19.79 -12.30
CA GLY A 30 4.18 19.66 -10.91
C GLY A 30 3.05 19.69 -9.91
N ILE A 31 3.41 19.48 -8.64
CA ILE A 31 2.47 19.43 -7.53
C ILE A 31 2.30 20.80 -6.86
N THR A 32 1.12 21.04 -6.29
CA THR A 32 0.85 22.24 -5.49
C THR A 32 1.34 22.07 -4.05
N GLU A 33 1.38 23.17 -3.30
CA GLU A 33 1.66 23.13 -1.86
C GLU A 33 0.62 22.29 -1.09
N ARG A 34 -0.64 22.25 -1.55
CA ARG A 34 -1.67 21.38 -0.96
C ARG A 34 -1.31 19.90 -1.10
N ALA A 35 -0.79 19.51 -2.26
CA ALA A 35 -0.29 18.16 -2.48
C ALA A 35 0.94 17.85 -1.61
N ARG A 36 1.89 18.79 -1.51
CA ARG A 36 3.08 18.65 -0.64
C ARG A 36 2.68 18.37 0.81
N ARG A 37 1.75 19.14 1.38
CA ARG A 37 1.24 18.93 2.75
C ARG A 37 0.57 17.58 2.94
N TYR A 38 -0.10 17.08 1.89
CA TYR A 38 -0.76 15.78 1.93
C TYR A 38 0.25 14.62 1.85
N PHE A 39 1.22 14.67 0.93
CA PHE A 39 2.15 13.56 0.67
C PHE A 39 3.37 13.52 1.61
N ALA A 40 3.93 14.67 1.98
CA ALA A 40 5.12 14.74 2.83
C ALA A 40 5.03 13.91 4.12
N PRO A 41 3.93 13.90 4.90
CA PRO A 41 3.84 13.08 6.10
C PRO A 41 3.73 11.56 5.81
N LEU A 42 3.37 11.16 4.58
CA LEU A 42 3.21 9.75 4.21
C LEU A 42 4.54 9.04 3.94
N ILE A 43 5.57 9.80 3.61
CA ILE A 43 6.94 9.30 3.31
C ILE A 43 7.92 9.63 4.45
N LYS A 44 7.41 10.10 5.60
CA LYS A 44 8.26 10.57 6.68
C LYS A 44 8.85 9.38 7.46
N GLY A 45 10.18 9.35 7.56
CA GLY A 45 10.93 8.36 8.34
C GLY A 45 11.58 7.30 7.44
N GLU A 46 12.48 6.53 8.03
CA GLU A 46 13.17 5.42 7.36
C GLU A 46 12.79 4.09 8.03
N ALA A 47 12.81 3.01 7.25
CA ALA A 47 12.57 1.65 7.72
C ALA A 47 13.86 0.83 7.55
N PRO A 48 14.73 0.76 8.57
CA PRO A 48 15.98 0.02 8.46
C PRO A 48 15.72 -1.48 8.27
N LEU A 49 16.51 -2.11 7.40
CA LEU A 49 16.42 -3.54 7.10
C LEU A 49 17.40 -4.33 7.97
N ALA A 50 17.03 -5.55 8.33
CA ALA A 50 17.98 -6.51 8.89
C ALA A 50 18.86 -7.05 7.77
N TYR A 51 20.18 -7.10 7.98
CA TYR A 51 21.14 -7.63 7.00
C TYR A 51 21.66 -9.01 7.42
N GLY A 52 21.93 -9.86 6.45
CA GLY A 52 22.57 -11.17 6.62
C GLY A 52 24.08 -11.04 6.79
N SER A 53 24.73 -12.18 7.08
CA SER A 53 26.20 -12.29 7.15
C SER A 53 26.89 -12.06 5.80
N ASP A 54 26.14 -12.18 4.71
CA ASP A 54 26.55 -11.91 3.33
C ASP A 54 26.44 -10.41 2.95
N GLY A 55 25.99 -9.56 3.88
CA GLY A 55 25.82 -8.13 3.64
C GLY A 55 24.58 -7.78 2.81
N LEU A 56 23.69 -8.74 2.56
CA LEU A 56 22.44 -8.51 1.82
C LEU A 56 21.23 -8.39 2.77
N PRO A 57 20.15 -7.68 2.39
CA PRO A 57 18.94 -7.62 3.19
C PRO A 57 18.32 -9.00 3.42
N LYS A 58 17.99 -9.30 4.69
CA LYS A 58 17.41 -10.57 5.11
C LYS A 58 15.90 -10.59 4.86
N TYR A 59 15.52 -10.93 3.62
CA TYR A 59 14.12 -11.18 3.27
C TYR A 59 13.65 -12.57 3.73
N VAL A 60 12.34 -12.71 3.99
CA VAL A 60 11.74 -13.98 4.40
C VAL A 60 11.25 -14.78 3.20
N THR A 61 11.56 -16.07 3.17
CA THR A 61 10.97 -17.04 2.23
C THR A 61 10.00 -17.93 3.00
N LEU A 62 8.73 -17.92 2.58
CA LEU A 62 7.70 -18.76 3.18
C LEU A 62 7.77 -20.18 2.61
N LYS A 63 7.51 -21.19 3.45
CA LYS A 63 7.45 -22.59 3.02
C LYS A 63 6.25 -22.92 2.13
N ASN A 64 5.16 -22.14 2.25
CA ASN A 64 3.92 -22.28 1.48
C ASN A 64 3.40 -23.73 1.43
N VAL A 65 3.46 -24.45 2.55
CA VAL A 65 2.99 -25.84 2.64
C VAL A 65 1.47 -25.87 2.48
N ALA A 66 0.99 -26.63 1.49
CA ALA A 66 -0.43 -26.76 1.21
C ALA A 66 -1.17 -27.49 2.33
N VAL A 67 -2.41 -27.06 2.59
CA VAL A 67 -3.32 -27.78 3.48
C VAL A 67 -3.96 -28.97 2.76
N ALA A 68 -4.35 -30.00 3.52
CA ALA A 68 -5.08 -31.14 2.96
C ALA A 68 -6.42 -30.69 2.34
N LYS A 69 -6.73 -31.20 1.15
CA LYS A 69 -7.99 -30.89 0.46
C LYS A 69 -9.17 -31.54 1.18
N LYS A 70 -10.28 -30.80 1.29
CA LYS A 70 -11.54 -31.29 1.87
C LYS A 70 -12.68 -31.40 0.86
N LEU A 71 -12.50 -30.83 -0.34
CA LEU A 71 -13.52 -30.75 -1.38
C LEU A 71 -12.97 -31.35 -2.69
N PRO A 72 -13.85 -31.84 -3.58
CA PRO A 72 -13.46 -32.24 -4.93
C PRO A 72 -12.97 -31.04 -5.74
N VAL A 73 -12.42 -31.31 -6.92
CA VAL A 73 -11.99 -30.27 -7.87
C VAL A 73 -13.23 -29.47 -8.31
N TRP A 74 -13.12 -28.14 -8.36
CA TRP A 74 -14.19 -27.26 -8.85
C TRP A 74 -14.14 -27.20 -10.39
N GLU A 75 -15.29 -27.37 -11.04
CA GLU A 75 -15.39 -27.51 -12.51
C GLU A 75 -15.96 -26.28 -13.25
N GLY A 76 -16.44 -25.24 -12.54
CA GLY A 76 -17.09 -24.08 -13.16
C GLY A 76 -18.51 -23.86 -12.68
#